data_AF-A0A522E1A1-F1
#
_entry.id   AF-A0A522E1A1-F1
#
_cell.length_a   1.000
_cell.length_b   1.000
_cell.length_c   1.000
_cell.angle_alpha   90.00
_cell.angle_beta   90.00
_cell.angle_gamma   90.00
#
_symmetry.space_group_name_H-M   'P 1'
#
loop_
_entity.id
_entity.type
_entity.pdbx_description
1 polymer ?
#
loop_
_entity_poly.entity_id
_entity_poly.type
_entity_poly.pdbx_seq_one_letter_code
_entity_poly.pdbx_strand_id
1 'polypeptide(L)'
;PKDPIFFLLGLSSFLLAHIFYIIFFHSIRVRERISGNFLLLLIVIVYYTALMTMLSPYLDKMKLPVRIYGVVISFMLMLALHAGFIKNKRAAWWMITGAALFIISDSLLAINKFYFPFQYAGIAVMLTYGLAQLFIVEGAIRYIVSEKAE
;
A
#
# COMPACT_ATOMS: atom_id res chain seq x y z
N PRO A 1 -11.94 -22.10 12.46
CA PRO A 1 -10.60 -21.62 12.04
C PRO A 1 -10.55 -21.45 10.52
N LYS A 2 -10.39 -20.21 10.00
CA LYS A 2 -10.15 -20.01 8.56
C LYS A 2 -8.81 -20.66 8.21
N ASP A 3 -8.81 -21.54 7.22
CA ASP A 3 -7.64 -22.31 6.78
C ASP A 3 -6.42 -21.39 6.56
N PRO A 4 -5.25 -21.69 7.14
CA PRO A 4 -4.00 -20.96 6.87
C PRO A 4 -3.70 -20.80 5.38
N ILE A 5 -4.12 -21.77 4.55
CA ILE A 5 -3.97 -21.74 3.10
C ILE A 5 -4.77 -20.58 2.49
N PHE A 6 -6.03 -20.38 2.88
CA PHE A 6 -6.84 -19.27 2.35
C PHE A 6 -6.27 -17.91 2.72
N PHE A 7 -5.70 -17.77 3.92
CA PHE A 7 -5.01 -16.54 4.29
C PHE A 7 -3.76 -16.31 3.44
N LEU A 8 -2.96 -17.35 3.21
CA LEU A 8 -1.74 -17.24 2.40
C LEU A 8 -2.03 -16.94 0.92
N LEU A 9 -3.08 -17.55 0.36
CA LEU A 9 -3.55 -17.26 -0.99
C LEU A 9 -4.06 -15.82 -1.10
N GLY A 10 -4.83 -15.37 -0.10
CA GLY A 10 -5.24 -13.97 -0.01
C GLY A 10 -4.05 -13.02 0.03
N LEU A 11 -3.11 -13.25 0.95
CA LEU A 11 -1.88 -12.45 1.09
C LEU A 11 -1.08 -12.39 -0.23
N SER A 12 -0.97 -13.53 -0.92
CA SER A 12 -0.30 -13.62 -2.23
C SER A 12 -1.03 -12.82 -3.32
N SER A 13 -2.37 -12.84 -3.33
CA SER A 13 -3.17 -12.06 -4.28
C SER A 13 -3.00 -10.55 -4.05
N PHE A 14 -3.02 -10.11 -2.79
CA PHE A 14 -2.73 -8.72 -2.45
C PHE A 14 -1.28 -8.32 -2.81
N LEU A 15 -0.31 -9.21 -2.57
CA LEU A 15 1.08 -8.98 -2.96
C LEU A 15 1.19 -8.74 -4.47
N LEU A 16 0.50 -9.53 -5.28
CA LEU A 16 0.47 -9.36 -6.73
C LEU A 16 -0.16 -8.03 -7.14
N ALA A 17 -1.26 -7.62 -6.48
CA ALA A 17 -1.85 -6.31 -6.70
C ALA A 17 -0.86 -5.17 -6.39
N HIS A 18 -0.12 -5.27 -5.29
CA HIS A 18 0.93 -4.30 -4.94
C HIS A 18 2.05 -4.23 -5.97
N ILE A 19 2.46 -5.36 -6.54
CA ILE A 19 3.43 -5.39 -7.65
C ILE A 19 2.89 -4.62 -8.86
N PHE A 20 1.62 -4.78 -9.22
CA PHE A 20 1.03 -4.00 -10.31
C PHE A 20 0.97 -2.50 -9.99
N TYR A 21 0.62 -2.12 -8.76
CA TYR A 21 0.69 -0.71 -8.35
C TYR A 21 2.11 -0.17 -8.37
N ILE A 22 3.11 -0.95 -7.95
CA ILE A 22 4.52 -0.57 -8.06
C ILE A 22 4.89 -0.28 -9.51
N ILE A 23 4.54 -1.18 -10.43
CA ILE A 23 4.81 -0.99 -11.87
C ILE A 23 4.14 0.29 -12.37
N PHE A 24 2.88 0.53 -11.98
CA PHE A 24 2.13 1.73 -12.36
C PHE A 24 2.75 3.02 -11.82
N PHE A 25 2.99 3.13 -10.51
CA PHE A 25 3.58 4.32 -9.91
C PHE A 25 5.01 4.57 -10.34
N HIS A 26 5.78 3.49 -10.57
CA HIS A 26 7.12 3.60 -11.15
C HIS A 26 7.08 4.16 -12.58
N SER A 27 6.12 3.71 -13.40
CA SER A 27 5.92 4.25 -14.76
C SER A 27 5.65 5.75 -14.74
N ILE A 28 4.77 6.22 -13.84
CA ILE A 28 4.51 7.65 -13.63
C ILE A 28 5.80 8.38 -13.27
N ARG A 29 6.53 7.88 -12.27
CA ARG A 29 7.77 8.49 -11.78
C ARG A 29 8.80 8.66 -12.90
N VAL A 30 9.00 7.63 -13.73
CA VAL A 30 9.94 7.67 -14.86
C VAL A 30 9.49 8.67 -15.92
N ARG A 31 8.21 8.65 -16.28
CA ARG A 31 7.63 9.53 -17.31
C ARG A 31 7.74 11.01 -16.93
N GLU A 32 7.40 11.34 -15.70
CA GLU A 32 7.45 12.70 -15.15
C GLU A 32 8.86 13.09 -14.66
N ARG A 33 9.87 12.22 -14.87
CA ARG A 33 11.28 12.43 -14.48
C ARG A 33 11.46 12.83 -13.01
N ILE A 34 10.66 12.23 -12.14
CA ILE A 34 10.65 12.54 -10.71
C ILE A 34 11.87 11.88 -10.03
N SER A 35 12.75 12.71 -9.48
CA SER A 35 13.93 12.26 -8.74
C SER A 35 13.55 11.52 -7.45
N GLY A 36 14.50 10.73 -6.94
CA GLY A 36 14.30 10.07 -5.64
C GLY A 36 14.31 11.09 -4.50
N ASN A 37 13.49 10.86 -3.47
CA ASN A 37 13.44 11.71 -2.29
C ASN A 37 13.80 10.92 -1.02
N PHE A 38 14.91 11.31 -0.39
CA PHE A 38 15.41 10.65 0.83
C PHE A 38 14.43 10.74 2.01
N LEU A 39 13.68 11.83 2.12
CA LEU A 39 12.68 11.99 3.19
C LEU A 39 11.53 10.99 3.01
N LEU A 40 11.08 10.73 1.78
CA LEU A 40 10.05 9.72 1.51
C LEU A 40 10.54 8.31 1.86
N LEU A 41 11.80 8.01 1.54
CA LEU A 41 12.44 6.75 1.96
C LEU A 41 12.45 6.62 3.48
N LEU A 42 12.84 7.68 4.20
CA LEU A 42 12.86 7.68 5.66
C LEU A 42 11.48 7.44 6.26
N ILE A 43 10.44 8.11 5.75
CA ILE A 43 9.04 7.91 6.20
C ILE A 43 8.64 6.44 6.09
N VAL A 44 8.94 5.82 4.95
CA VAL A 44 8.57 4.43 4.67
C VAL A 44 9.37 3.44 5.51
N ILE A 45 10.67 3.70 5.72
CA ILE A 45 11.51 2.89 6.64
C ILE A 45 10.96 2.98 8.06
N VAL A 46 10.68 4.19 8.56
CA VAL A 46 10.14 4.39 9.91
C VAL A 46 8.82 3.63 10.08
N TYR A 47 7.90 3.77 9.13
CA TYR A 47 6.65 3.02 9.14
C TYR A 47 6.88 1.49 9.16
N TYR A 48 7.69 0.98 8.23
CA TYR A 48 7.93 -0.47 8.11
C TYR A 48 8.58 -1.02 9.37
N THR A 49 9.60 -0.34 9.89
CA THR A 49 10.29 -0.73 11.11
C THR A 49 9.35 -0.71 12.30
N ALA A 50 8.53 0.34 12.48
CA ALA A 50 7.56 0.42 13.57
C ALA A 50 6.52 -0.71 13.51
N LEU A 51 5.97 -1.00 12.33
CA LEU A 51 5.00 -2.08 12.19
C LEU A 51 5.65 -3.45 12.43
N MET A 52 6.86 -3.67 11.91
CA MET A 52 7.56 -4.96 12.06
C MET A 52 8.07 -5.19 13.48
N THR A 53 8.52 -4.16 14.20
CA THR A 53 8.91 -4.31 15.62
C THR A 53 7.72 -4.72 16.47
N MET A 54 6.53 -4.15 16.20
CA MET A 54 5.30 -4.51 16.89
C MET A 54 4.83 -5.93 16.55
N LEU A 55 4.83 -6.32 15.28
CA LEU A 55 4.28 -7.62 14.85
C LEU A 55 5.25 -8.79 15.02
N SER A 56 6.57 -8.58 14.85
CA SER A 56 7.60 -9.65 14.80
C SER A 56 7.57 -10.66 15.97
N PRO A 57 7.23 -10.29 17.22
CA PRO A 57 7.07 -11.26 18.31
C PRO A 57 5.93 -12.27 18.11
N TYR A 58 4.93 -11.94 17.28
CA TYR A 58 3.67 -12.69 17.16
C TYR A 58 3.50 -13.42 15.82
N LEU A 59 4.48 -13.36 14.92
CA LEU A 59 4.34 -13.88 13.55
C LEU A 59 4.62 -15.38 13.40
N ASP A 60 5.31 -16.02 14.35
CA ASP A 60 5.73 -17.44 14.28
C ASP A 60 6.22 -17.85 12.87
N LYS A 61 5.55 -18.86 12.26
CA LYS A 61 5.85 -19.39 10.92
C LYS A 61 5.54 -18.40 9.78
N MET A 62 4.74 -17.37 10.02
CA MET A 62 4.36 -16.34 9.04
C MET A 62 5.34 -15.16 8.98
N LYS A 63 6.43 -15.19 9.76
CA LYS A 63 7.40 -14.09 9.85
C LYS A 63 8.02 -13.72 8.50
N LEU A 64 8.45 -14.71 7.71
CA LEU A 64 9.05 -14.45 6.40
C LEU A 64 8.02 -13.93 5.37
N PRO A 65 6.86 -14.58 5.15
CA PRO A 65 5.81 -14.05 4.26
C PRO A 65 5.40 -12.61 4.58
N VAL A 66 5.17 -12.29 5.86
CA VAL A 66 4.71 -10.96 6.28
C VAL A 66 5.79 -9.91 6.11
N ARG A 67 7.07 -10.23 6.32
CA ARG A 67 8.18 -9.30 6.04
C ARG A 67 8.29 -8.98 4.56
N ILE A 68 8.26 -10.00 3.69
CA ILE A 68 8.31 -9.81 2.23
C ILE A 68 7.14 -8.93 1.80
N TYR A 69 5.93 -9.24 2.27
CA TYR A 69 4.75 -8.44 2.03
C TYR A 69 4.91 -6.99 2.48
N GLY A 70 5.38 -6.79 3.72
CA GLY A 70 5.62 -5.48 4.32
C GLY A 70 6.61 -4.64 3.52
N VAL A 71 7.69 -5.24 2.99
CA VAL A 71 8.64 -4.56 2.10
C VAL A 71 7.97 -4.12 0.80
N VAL A 72 7.19 -5.01 0.16
CA VAL A 72 6.53 -4.72 -1.11
C VAL A 72 5.51 -3.59 -0.96
N ILE A 73 4.62 -3.64 0.03
CA ILE A 73 3.64 -2.57 0.25
C ILE A 73 4.30 -1.25 0.66
N SER A 74 5.39 -1.31 1.43
CA SER A 74 6.17 -0.13 1.81
C SER A 74 6.80 0.53 0.57
N PHE A 75 7.35 -0.28 -0.33
CA PHE A 75 7.90 0.20 -1.61
C PHE A 75 6.81 0.78 -2.52
N MET A 76 5.64 0.14 -2.57
CA MET A 76 4.45 0.68 -3.26
C MET A 76 4.07 2.06 -2.71
N LEU A 77 3.97 2.21 -1.38
CA LEU A 77 3.67 3.49 -0.73
C LEU A 77 4.73 4.54 -1.08
N MET A 78 6.01 4.18 -1.05
CA MET A 78 7.09 5.10 -1.41
C MET A 78 6.89 5.66 -2.83
N LEU A 79 6.60 4.80 -3.81
CA LEU A 79 6.36 5.22 -5.18
C LEU A 79 5.08 6.05 -5.32
N ALA A 80 4.02 5.68 -4.59
CA ALA A 80 2.79 6.46 -4.56
C ALA A 80 3.00 7.87 -3.97
N LEU A 81 3.83 8.01 -2.92
CA LEU A 81 4.18 9.32 -2.36
C LEU A 81 4.97 10.20 -3.34
N HIS A 82 5.79 9.60 -4.20
CA HIS A 82 6.45 10.35 -5.28
C HIS A 82 5.45 10.92 -6.29
N ALA A 83 4.23 10.36 -6.40
CA ALA A 83 3.18 10.95 -7.23
C ALA A 83 2.81 12.38 -6.77
N GLY A 84 3.13 12.79 -5.54
CA GLY A 84 2.97 14.17 -5.06
C GLY A 84 3.74 15.21 -5.89
N PHE A 85 4.79 14.77 -6.59
CA PHE A 85 5.62 15.62 -7.43
C PHE A 85 5.13 15.74 -8.88
N ILE A 86 4.11 14.98 -9.32
CA ILE A 86 3.55 15.12 -10.68
C ILE A 86 2.89 16.49 -10.88
N LYS A 87 2.70 16.90 -12.13
CA LYS A 87 2.05 18.18 -12.46
C LYS A 87 0.59 18.22 -12.02
N ASN A 88 -0.17 17.17 -12.33
CA ASN A 88 -1.59 17.07 -11.97
C ASN A 88 -1.77 16.80 -10.46
N LYS A 89 -1.82 17.87 -9.66
CA LYS A 89 -1.94 17.79 -8.20
C LYS A 89 -3.22 17.11 -7.73
N ARG A 90 -4.32 17.24 -8.49
CA ARG A 90 -5.58 16.57 -8.14
C ARG A 90 -5.40 15.05 -8.25
N ALA A 91 -4.85 14.55 -9.36
CA ALA A 91 -4.56 13.13 -9.52
C ALA A 91 -3.61 12.61 -8.42
N ALA A 92 -2.57 13.39 -8.10
CA ALA A 92 -1.62 13.05 -7.03
C ALA A 92 -2.31 12.85 -5.67
N TRP A 93 -3.17 13.79 -5.28
CA TRP A 93 -3.91 13.73 -4.01
C TRP A 93 -4.78 12.49 -3.91
N TRP A 94 -5.50 12.15 -4.98
CA TRP A 94 -6.32 10.93 -5.04
C TRP A 94 -5.46 9.68 -4.88
N MET A 95 -4.37 9.56 -5.64
CA MET A 95 -3.48 8.40 -5.59
C MET A 95 -2.79 8.22 -4.23
N ILE A 96 -2.26 9.31 -3.65
CA ILE A 96 -1.59 9.27 -2.33
C ILE A 96 -2.58 8.88 -1.24
N THR A 97 -3.77 9.49 -1.24
CA THR A 97 -4.80 9.18 -0.25
C THR A 97 -5.22 7.72 -0.36
N GLY A 98 -5.39 7.22 -1.58
CA GLY A 98 -5.71 5.81 -1.82
C GLY A 98 -4.60 4.86 -1.33
N ALA A 99 -3.34 5.16 -1.62
CA ALA A 99 -2.20 4.38 -1.13
C ALA A 99 -2.10 4.40 0.41
N ALA A 100 -2.35 5.54 1.04
CA ALA A 100 -2.39 5.68 2.49
C ALA A 100 -3.53 4.84 3.12
N LEU A 101 -4.72 4.86 2.51
CA LEU A 101 -5.84 4.02 2.95
C LEU A 101 -5.53 2.53 2.78
N PHE A 102 -4.83 2.15 1.71
CA PHE A 102 -4.43 0.76 1.50
C PHE A 102 -3.49 0.29 2.61
N ILE A 103 -2.45 1.08 2.92
CA ILE A 103 -1.50 0.68 3.95
C ILE A 103 -2.14 0.62 5.34
N ILE A 104 -3.12 1.49 5.61
CA ILE A 104 -3.96 1.42 6.81
C ILE A 104 -4.78 0.13 6.82
N SER A 105 -5.46 -0.21 5.72
CA SER A 105 -6.23 -1.46 5.59
C SER A 105 -5.38 -2.69 5.91
N ASP A 106 -4.18 -2.76 5.34
CA ASP A 106 -3.30 -3.91 5.50
C ASP A 106 -2.67 -3.97 6.89
N SER A 107 -2.38 -2.81 7.48
CA SER A 107 -1.97 -2.72 8.89
C SER A 107 -3.06 -3.23 9.82
N LEU A 108 -4.31 -2.80 9.62
CA LEU A 108 -5.46 -3.27 10.40
C LEU A 108 -5.66 -4.78 10.24
N LEU A 109 -5.52 -5.31 9.02
CA LEU A 109 -5.61 -6.74 8.75
C LEU A 109 -4.51 -7.52 9.49
N ALA A 110 -3.27 -7.05 9.44
CA ALA A 110 -2.14 -7.69 10.11
C ALA A 110 -2.26 -7.62 11.64
N ILE A 111 -2.65 -6.46 12.19
CA ILE A 111 -2.87 -6.28 13.63
C ILE A 111 -3.97 -7.22 14.13
N ASN A 112 -5.12 -7.24 13.44
CA ASN A 112 -6.24 -8.12 13.80
C ASN A 112 -5.87 -9.61 13.71
N LYS A 113 -5.00 -9.98 12.76
CA LYS A 113 -4.62 -11.37 12.53
C LYS A 113 -3.56 -11.87 13.51
N PHE A 114 -2.57 -11.05 13.85
CA PHE A 114 -1.36 -11.49 14.55
C PHE A 114 -1.17 -10.89 15.95
N TYR A 115 -1.66 -9.68 16.21
CA TYR A 115 -1.38 -8.99 17.48
C TYR A 115 -2.59 -8.94 18.40
N PHE A 116 -3.64 -8.23 17.97
CA PHE A 116 -4.81 -7.98 18.78
C PHE A 116 -6.08 -8.01 17.92
N PRO A 117 -6.86 -9.11 17.96
CA PRO A 117 -8.13 -9.17 17.26
C PRO A 117 -9.12 -8.21 17.92
N PHE A 118 -9.84 -7.42 17.11
CA PHE A 118 -10.77 -6.41 17.61
C PHE A 118 -12.14 -6.51 16.92
N GLN A 119 -13.17 -6.00 17.60
CA GLN A 119 -14.54 -6.01 17.07
C GLN A 119 -14.62 -5.13 15.81
N TYR A 120 -15.40 -5.59 14.82
CA TYR A 120 -15.58 -4.90 13.53
C TYR A 120 -14.32 -4.75 12.66
N ALA A 121 -13.22 -5.45 12.97
CA ALA A 121 -12.00 -5.40 12.16
C ALA A 121 -12.24 -5.68 10.67
N GLY A 122 -13.10 -6.66 10.35
CA GLY A 122 -13.45 -6.96 8.97
C GLY A 122 -14.11 -5.79 8.23
N ILE A 123 -14.98 -5.03 8.92
CA ILE A 123 -15.63 -3.84 8.36
C ILE A 123 -14.59 -2.74 8.16
N ALA A 124 -13.77 -2.46 9.18
CA ALA A 124 -12.74 -1.44 9.11
C ALA A 124 -11.78 -1.70 7.94
N VAL A 125 -11.25 -2.93 7.84
CA VAL A 125 -10.37 -3.37 6.74
C VAL A 125 -11.06 -3.16 5.40
N MET A 126 -12.27 -3.70 5.19
CA MET A 126 -12.94 -3.64 3.90
C MET A 126 -13.35 -2.21 3.49
N LEU A 127 -13.74 -1.36 4.43
CA LEU A 127 -14.01 0.06 4.16
C LEU A 127 -12.74 0.78 3.71
N THR A 128 -11.65 0.63 4.47
CA THR A 128 -10.37 1.26 4.09
C THR A 128 -9.84 0.72 2.77
N TYR A 129 -9.97 -0.58 2.51
CA TYR A 129 -9.58 -1.21 1.25
C TYR A 129 -10.42 -0.71 0.06
N GLY A 130 -11.75 -0.69 0.19
CA GLY A 130 -12.64 -0.24 -0.88
C GLY A 130 -12.39 1.22 -1.25
N LEU A 131 -12.20 2.08 -0.25
CA LEU A 131 -11.83 3.48 -0.47
C LEU A 131 -10.42 3.60 -1.06
N ALA A 132 -9.46 2.79 -0.62
CA ALA A 132 -8.12 2.77 -1.21
C ALA A 132 -8.17 2.50 -2.73
N GLN A 133 -8.90 1.45 -3.12
CA GLN A 133 -9.10 1.07 -4.52
C GLN A 133 -9.75 2.19 -5.32
N LEU A 134 -10.87 2.72 -4.82
CA LEU A 134 -11.59 3.83 -5.46
C LEU A 134 -10.66 5.02 -5.70
N PHE A 135 -9.88 5.40 -4.69
CA PHE A 135 -9.05 6.59 -4.77
C PHE A 135 -7.84 6.42 -5.69
N ILE A 136 -7.19 5.25 -5.67
CA ILE A 136 -6.10 4.96 -6.60
C ILE A 136 -6.61 4.96 -8.05
N VAL A 137 -7.75 4.31 -8.32
CA VAL A 137 -8.31 4.22 -9.66
C VAL A 137 -8.74 5.61 -10.18
N GLU A 138 -9.46 6.38 -9.37
CA GLU A 138 -9.91 7.72 -9.74
C GLU A 138 -8.71 8.66 -9.98
N GLY A 139 -7.67 8.56 -9.14
CA GLY A 139 -6.42 9.29 -9.34
C GLY A 139 -5.70 8.90 -10.63
N ALA A 140 -5.64 7.60 -10.93
CA ALA A 140 -5.04 7.07 -12.16
C ALA A 140 -5.78 7.53 -13.41
N ILE A 141 -7.11 7.47 -13.43
CA ILE A 141 -7.93 7.95 -14.55
C ILE A 141 -7.66 9.42 -14.81
N ARG A 142 -7.68 10.26 -13.76
CA ARG A 142 -7.40 11.70 -13.88
C ARG A 142 -6.03 11.99 -14.46
N TYR A 143 -5.01 11.23 -14.04
CA TYR A 143 -3.64 11.36 -14.55
C TYR A 143 -3.58 11.01 -16.05
N ILE A 144 -4.10 9.85 -16.44
CA ILE A 144 -4.06 9.35 -17.82
C ILE A 144 -4.84 10.27 -18.77
N VAL A 145 -6.01 10.76 -18.34
CA VAL A 145 -6.83 11.67 -19.15
C VAL A 145 -6.16 13.02 -19.32
N SER A 146 -5.56 13.59 -18.26
CA SER A 146 -4.82 14.85 -18.39
C SER A 146 -3.61 14.73 -19.31
N GLU A 147 -2.93 13.58 -19.28
CA GLU A 147 -1.75 13.34 -20.12
C GLU A 147 -2.11 13.28 -21.62
N LYS A 148 -3.28 12.73 -21.98
CA LYS A 148 -3.75 12.71 -23.37
C LYS A 148 -4.18 14.07 -23.91
N ALA A 149 -4.40 15.05 -23.03
CA ALA A 149 -4.83 16.38 -23.39
C ALA A 149 -3.64 17.36 -23.57
N GLU A 150 -2.43 16.99 -23.14
CA GLU A 150 -1.16 17.70 -23.38
C GLU A 150 -0.49 17.22 -24.67
#